data_AF-A0A2D5WBK2-F1
#
_entry.id   AF-A0A2D5WBK2-F1
#
_cell.length_a   1.000
_cell.length_b   1.000
_cell.length_c   1.000
_cell.angle_alpha   90.00
_cell.angle_beta   90.00
_cell.angle_gamma   90.00
#
_symmetry.space_group_name_H-M   'P 1'
#
loop_
_entity.id
_entity.type
_entity.pdbx_description
1 polymer ?
#
loop_
_entity_poly.entity_id
_entity_poly.type
_entity_poly.pdbx_seq_one_letter_code
_entity_poly.pdbx_strand_id
1 'polypeptide(L)' 'MEFTPWDREAELRAVIELCMAGLSDTQREVLTLKALKDTDSRAAAEMLGLSFANFRQLLHRSRQAIRGCVAGKLGEQE' A
#
# COMPACT_ATOMS: atom_id res chain seq x y z
N MET A 1 25.15 -14.88 -2.12
CA MET A 1 23.81 -14.37 -2.46
C MET A 1 23.45 -15.01 -3.77
N GLU A 2 22.50 -15.94 -3.76
CA GLU A 2 22.06 -16.64 -4.96
C GLU A 2 21.13 -15.70 -5.72
N PHE A 3 21.52 -15.30 -6.93
CA PHE A 3 20.68 -14.46 -7.78
C PHE A 3 19.67 -15.37 -8.48
N THR A 4 18.43 -15.35 -7.99
CA THR A 4 17.30 -16.08 -8.57
C THR A 4 16.36 -15.10 -9.29
N PRO A 5 16.61 -14.80 -10.57
CA PRO A 5 15.85 -13.80 -11.33
C PRO A 5 14.39 -14.16 -11.62
N TRP A 6 13.91 -15.31 -11.14
CA TRP A 6 12.55 -15.83 -11.28
C TRP A 6 11.88 -16.11 -9.91
N ASP A 7 12.40 -15.48 -8.86
CA ASP A 7 11.75 -15.51 -7.54
C ASP A 7 10.48 -14.65 -7.57
N ARG A 8 9.33 -15.31 -7.76
CA ARG A 8 8.02 -14.65 -7.80
C ARG A 8 7.73 -13.81 -6.55
N GLU A 9 8.19 -14.20 -5.37
CA GLU A 9 7.93 -13.41 -4.16
C GLU A 9 8.76 -12.12 -4.16
N ALA A 10 10.02 -12.20 -4.60
CA ALA A 10 10.87 -11.02 -4.77
C ALA A 10 10.33 -10.09 -5.88
N GLU A 11 9.90 -10.64 -7.01
CA GLU A 11 9.26 -9.90 -8.10
C GLU A 11 7.98 -9.20 -7.65
N LEU A 12 7.09 -9.92 -6.94
CA LEU A 12 5.85 -9.35 -6.42
C LEU A 12 6.13 -8.24 -5.40
N ARG A 13 7.10 -8.43 -4.50
CA ARG A 13 7.52 -7.41 -3.55
C ARG A 13 8.04 -6.16 -4.25
N ALA A 14 8.90 -6.32 -5.27
CA ALA A 14 9.42 -5.20 -6.05
C ALA A 14 8.30 -4.43 -6.78
N VAL A 15 7.32 -5.14 -7.34
CA VAL A 15 6.14 -4.51 -7.95
C VAL A 15 5.32 -3.71 -6.94
N ILE A 16 5.07 -4.28 -5.75
CA ILE A 16 4.34 -3.59 -4.67
C ILE A 16 5.12 -2.34 -4.22
N GLU A 17 6.43 -2.43 -4.03
CA GLU A 17 7.29 -1.31 -3.66
C GLU A 17 7.24 -0.18 -4.70
N LEU A 18 7.32 -0.51 -5.99
CA LEU A 18 7.15 0.45 -7.08
C LEU A 18 5.78 1.12 -7.05
N CYS A 19 4.71 0.37 -6.78
CA CYS A 19 3.37 0.93 -6.66
C CYS A 19 3.22 1.82 -5.41
N MET A 20 3.83 1.44 -4.29
CA MET A 20 3.87 2.25 -3.07
C MET A 20 4.65 3.55 -3.25
N ALA A 21 5.69 3.54 -4.10
CA ALA A 21 6.45 4.74 -4.46
C ALA A 21 5.60 5.77 -5.23
N GLY A 22 4.57 5.33 -5.96
CA GLY A 22 3.63 6.20 -6.69
C GLY A 22 2.54 6.85 -5.84
N LEU A 23 2.40 6.45 -4.57
CA LEU A 23 1.44 7.08 -3.64
C LEU A 23 1.96 8.42 -3.14
N SER A 24 1.04 9.33 -2.79
CA SER A 24 1.41 10.50 -2.00
C SER A 24 1.90 10.09 -0.60
N ASP A 25 2.68 10.94 0.05
CA ASP A 25 3.23 10.65 1.39
C ASP A 25 2.12 10.30 2.39
N THR A 26 1.04 11.08 2.43
CA THR A 26 -0.12 10.81 3.30
C THR A 26 -0.79 9.47 2.99
N GLN A 27 -0.90 9.08 1.71
CA GLN A 27 -1.48 7.78 1.33
C GLN A 27 -0.59 6.62 1.78
N ARG A 28 0.74 6.78 1.63
CA ARG A 28 1.73 5.80 2.08
C ARG A 28 1.70 5.65 3.60
N GLU A 29 1.67 6.75 4.35
CA GLU A 29 1.59 6.75 5.82
C GLU A 29 0.32 6.06 6.33
N VAL A 30 -0.84 6.36 5.73
CA VAL A 30 -2.12 5.72 6.08
C VAL A 30 -2.07 4.21 5.86
N LEU A 31 -1.48 3.75 4.75
CA LEU A 31 -1.31 2.32 4.48
C LEU A 31 -0.33 1.67 5.45
N THR A 32 0.84 2.28 5.66
CA THR A 32 1.88 1.77 6.56
C THR A 32 1.34 1.61 7.98
N LEU A 33 0.68 2.64 8.53
CA LEU A 33 0.09 2.56 9.86
C LEU A 33 -1.02 1.51 9.92
N LYS A 34 -1.86 1.37 8.89
CA LYS A 34 -2.92 0.34 8.91
C LYS A 34 -2.35 -1.09 8.82
N ALA A 35 -1.21 -1.28 8.17
CA ALA A 35 -0.55 -2.57 8.02
C ALA A 35 0.05 -3.08 9.33
N LEU A 36 0.31 -2.20 10.30
CA LEU A 36 0.71 -2.60 11.65
C LEU A 36 -0.44 -3.36 12.32
N LYS A 37 -0.12 -4.57 12.82
CA LYS A 37 -1.09 -5.54 13.32
C LYS A 37 -2.00 -4.99 14.42
N ASP A 38 -1.46 -4.13 15.28
CA ASP A 38 -2.12 -3.67 16.51
C ASP A 38 -2.64 -2.23 16.42
N THR A 39 -2.60 -1.61 15.25
CA THR A 39 -3.06 -0.22 15.09
C THR A 39 -4.54 -0.16 14.71
N ASP A 40 -5.34 0.31 15.68
CA ASP A 40 -6.73 0.69 15.45
C ASP A 40 -6.83 1.87 14.47
N SER A 41 -7.89 1.89 13.64
CA SER A 41 -8.02 2.89 12.58
C SER A 41 -8.34 4.30 13.11
N ARG A 42 -8.92 4.44 14.31
CA ARG A 42 -9.08 5.76 14.94
C ARG A 42 -7.76 6.23 15.53
N ALA A 43 -7.04 5.36 16.22
CA ALA A 43 -5.70 5.66 16.72
C ALA A 43 -4.74 6.06 15.59
N ALA A 44 -4.76 5.35 14.45
CA ALA A 44 -3.99 5.72 13.27
C ALA A 44 -4.38 7.10 12.71
N ALA A 45 -5.68 7.42 12.68
CA ALA A 45 -6.16 8.73 12.24
C ALA A 45 -5.65 9.84 13.16
N GLU A 46 -5.71 9.63 14.47
CA GLU A 46 -5.19 10.57 15.48
C GLU A 46 -3.68 10.78 15.36
N MET A 47 -2.91 9.70 15.19
CA MET A 47 -1.45 9.76 14.98
C MET A 47 -1.05 10.61 13.76
N LEU A 48 -1.90 10.62 12.72
CA LEU A 48 -1.69 11.38 11.49
C LEU A 48 -2.31 12.78 11.52
N GLY A 49 -2.97 13.19 12.61
CA GLY A 49 -3.70 14.45 12.67
C GLY A 49 -4.88 14.52 11.70
N LEU A 50 -5.47 13.38 11.35
CA LEU A 50 -6.59 13.27 10.41
C LEU A 50 -7.90 13.01 11.15
N SER A 51 -9.00 13.50 10.61
CA SER A 51 -10.31 13.00 11.03
C SER A 51 -10.46 11.52 10.64
N PHE A 52 -11.20 10.75 11.43
CA PHE A 52 -11.45 9.34 11.13
C PHE A 52 -12.10 9.13 9.75
N ALA A 53 -12.98 10.05 9.34
CA ALA A 53 -13.58 10.02 8.01
C ALA A 53 -12.54 10.23 6.90
N ASN A 54 -11.64 11.21 7.05
CA ASN A 54 -10.58 11.45 6.06
C ASN A 54 -9.61 10.27 5.99
N PHE A 55 -9.21 9.71 7.13
CA PHE A 55 -8.37 8.50 7.19
C PHE A 55 -8.99 7.34 6.41
N ARG A 56 -10.28 7.05 6.62
CA ARG A 56 -10.98 5.96 5.90
C ARG A 56 -10.99 6.19 4.40
N GLN A 57 -11.23 7.42 3.96
CA GLN A 57 -11.21 7.75 2.53
C GLN A 57 -9.82 7.62 1.94
N LEU A 58 -8.79 8.14 2.61
CA LEU A 58 -7.40 8.00 2.19
C LEU A 58 -6.98 6.54 2.12
N LEU A 59 -7.33 5.74 3.12
CA LEU A 59 -7.04 4.30 3.13
C LEU A 59 -7.68 3.59 1.95
N HIS A 60 -8.95 3.90 1.67
CA HIS A 60 -9.65 3.33 0.52
C HIS A 60 -8.98 3.71 -0.80
N ARG A 61 -8.71 4.99 -1.02
CA ARG A 61 -8.06 5.51 -2.24
C ARG A 61 -6.66 4.91 -2.42
N SER A 62 -5.88 4.81 -1.34
CA SER A 62 -4.54 4.22 -1.36
C SER A 62 -4.59 2.75 -1.77
N ARG A 63 -5.55 1.97 -1.24
CA ARG A 63 -5.75 0.58 -1.65
C ARG A 63 -6.15 0.44 -3.12
N GLN A 64 -7.03 1.31 -3.61
CA GLN A 64 -7.43 1.31 -5.02
C GLN A 64 -6.25 1.64 -5.94
N ALA A 65 -5.45 2.64 -5.57
CA ALA A 65 -4.25 3.02 -6.33
C ALA A 65 -3.23 1.88 -6.41
N ILE A 66 -2.95 1.20 -5.29
CA ILE A 66 -2.06 0.02 -5.30
C ILE A 66 -2.63 -1.10 -6.15
N ARG A 67 -3.92 -1.44 -6.00
CA ARG A 67 -4.55 -2.51 -6.79
C ARG A 67 -4.50 -2.24 -8.29
N GLY A 68 -4.86 -1.02 -8.71
CA GLY A 68 -4.79 -0.63 -10.12
C GLY A 68 -3.37 -0.68 -10.66
N CYS A 69 -2.39 -0.19 -9.90
CA CYS A 69 -0.98 -0.25 -10.29
C CYS A 69 -0.46 -1.69 -10.41
N VAL A 70 -0.76 -2.55 -9.44
CA VAL A 70 -0.33 -3.96 -9.45
C VAL A 70 -0.98 -4.70 -10.61
N ALA A 71 -2.30 -4.53 -10.83
CA ALA A 71 -3.00 -5.15 -11.96
C ALA A 71 -2.38 -4.75 -13.31
N GLY A 72 -2.09 -3.46 -13.50
CA GLY A 72 -1.45 -2.98 -14.72
C GLY A 72 -0.01 -3.48 -14.93
N LYS A 73 0.71 -3.85 -13.86
CA LYS A 73 2.09 -4.36 -13.93
C LYS A 73 2.19 -5.87 -14.07
N LEU A 74 1.28 -6.62 -13.46
CA LEU A 74 1.28 -8.09 -13.50
C LEU A 74 0.45 -8.66 -14.67
N GLY A 75 -0.26 -7.80 -15.40
CA GLY A 75 -1.30 -8.21 -16.35
C GLY A 75 -2.56 -8.62 -15.58
N GLU A 76 -3.72 -8.16 -16.03
CA GLU A 76 -4.98 -8.73 -15.58
C GLU A 76 -4.94 -10.23 -15.92
N GLN A 77 -5.07 -11.10 -14.92
CA GLN A 77 -5.39 -12.49 -15.22
C GLN A 77 -6.80 -12.47 -15.82
N GLU A 78 -6.86 -12.64 -17.14
CA GLU A 78 -8.09 -12.84 -17.91
C GLU A 78 -8.80 -14.13 -17.46
#